data_AF-A0A7J6SPN8-F1
#
_entry.id   AF-A0A7J6SPN8-F1
#
_cell.length_a   1.000
_cell.length_b   1.000
_cell.length_c   1.000
_cell.angle_alpha   90.00
_cell.angle_beta   90.00
_cell.angle_gamma   90.00
#
_symmetry.space_group_name_H-M   'P 1'
#
loop_
_entity.id
_entity.type
_entity.pdbx_description
1 polymer ?
#
loop_
_entity_poly.entity_id
_entity_poly.type
_entity_poly.pdbx_seq_one_letter_code
_entity_poly.pdbx_strand_id
1 'polypeptide(L)'
;MEFKSTSVPGVTMLHYVACRLMEGDKGESQPMDLAEELSLVVTATGENTEVIVSTLTTLDRDIQAFQREAQQQSSQYSDEALSRLQRFARDASARVEEVKGEWTACEESLKELRRFFGEDPRRCSVEDFFGTLKA
;
A
#
# COMPACT_ATOMS: atom_id res chain seq x y z
N MET A 1 13.20 23.59 11.37
CA MET A 1 13.07 24.79 12.23
C MET A 1 11.58 25.00 12.44
N GLU A 2 11.08 24.89 13.68
CA GLU A 2 9.65 25.04 13.97
C GLU A 2 9.29 26.51 14.16
N PHE A 3 8.23 26.96 13.49
CA PHE A 3 7.73 28.33 13.63
C PHE A 3 6.92 28.48 14.93
N LYS A 4 7.45 29.28 15.86
CA LYS A 4 6.83 29.56 17.17
C LYS A 4 6.23 30.96 17.20
N SER A 5 5.15 31.12 17.96
CA SER A 5 4.56 32.42 18.23
C SER A 5 5.56 33.32 18.96
N THR A 6 5.65 34.57 18.53
CA THR A 6 6.46 35.60 19.18
C THR A 6 5.76 36.20 20.41
N SER A 7 4.43 36.01 20.53
CA SER A 7 3.60 36.63 21.56
C SER A 7 3.12 35.64 22.63
N VAL A 8 3.00 34.35 22.31
CA VAL A 8 2.49 33.32 23.25
C VAL A 8 3.47 32.15 23.35
N PRO A 9 4.15 31.95 24.50
CA PRO A 9 5.05 30.83 24.70
C PRO A 9 4.33 29.49 24.52
N GLY A 10 4.97 28.56 23.81
CA GLY A 10 4.42 27.21 23.56
C GLY A 10 3.45 27.11 22.38
N VAL A 11 2.97 28.23 21.84
CA VAL A 11 2.12 28.23 20.64
C VAL A 11 2.98 28.15 19.39
N THR A 12 2.60 27.28 18.46
CA THR A 12 3.27 27.11 17.15
C THR A 12 2.41 27.63 16.01
N MET A 13 2.99 27.80 14.83
CA MET A 13 2.24 28.14 13.62
C MET A 13 1.12 27.12 13.32
N LEU A 14 1.33 25.84 13.64
CA LEU A 14 0.30 24.80 13.46
C LEU A 14 -0.93 25.06 14.32
N HIS A 15 -0.76 25.49 15.57
CA HIS A 15 -1.88 25.87 16.44
C HIS A 15 -2.68 27.02 15.82
N TYR A 16 -1.99 28.03 15.28
CA TYR A 16 -2.64 29.16 14.61
C TYR A 16 -3.45 28.70 13.38
N VAL A 17 -2.87 27.86 12.52
CA VAL A 17 -3.54 27.32 11.33
C VAL A 17 -4.78 26.51 11.73
N ALA A 18 -4.66 25.62 12.72
CA ALA A 18 -5.77 24.81 13.22
C ALA A 18 -6.93 25.67 13.74
N CYS A 19 -6.65 26.69 14.57
CA CYS A 19 -7.68 27.60 15.06
C CYS A 19 -8.38 28.35 13.91
N ARG A 20 -7.62 28.84 12.92
CA ARG A 20 -8.19 29.57 11.77
C ARG A 20 -9.05 28.69 10.87
N LEU A 21 -8.68 27.41 10.73
CA LEU A 21 -9.49 26.43 10.00
C LEU A 21 -10.79 26.08 10.74
N MET A 22 -10.78 26.06 12.08
CA MET A 22 -11.98 25.86 12.90
C MET A 22 -12.89 27.10 12.97
N GLU A 23 -12.32 28.29 12.87
CA GLU A 23 -13.05 29.58 12.86
C GLU A 23 -13.59 29.97 11.47
N GLY A 24 -13.06 29.37 10.41
CA GLY A 24 -13.41 29.66 9.01
C GLY A 24 -14.87 29.31 8.68
N ASP A 25 -15.47 30.11 7.80
CA ASP A 25 -16.86 29.95 7.36
C ASP A 25 -17.11 28.56 6.77
N LYS A 26 -18.31 28.02 7.00
CA LYS A 26 -18.77 26.64 6.69
C LYS A 26 -18.75 26.30 5.19
N GLY A 27 -17.58 26.27 4.57
CA GLY A 27 -17.34 25.62 3.28
C GLY A 27 -17.45 24.11 3.42
N GLU A 28 -17.81 23.43 2.32
CA GLU A 28 -18.29 22.04 2.26
C GLU A 28 -17.39 20.95 2.86
N SER A 29 -16.13 21.23 3.20
CA SER A 29 -15.22 20.29 3.85
C SER A 29 -14.87 20.76 5.26
N GLN A 30 -15.35 20.08 6.29
CA GLN A 30 -14.91 20.36 7.65
C GLN A 30 -13.48 19.82 7.83
N PRO A 31 -12.52 20.63 8.32
CA PRO A 31 -11.16 20.17 8.58
C PRO A 31 -11.08 18.97 9.53
N MET A 32 -12.14 18.73 10.31
CA MET A 32 -12.27 17.59 11.22
C MET A 32 -12.44 16.26 10.48
N ASP A 33 -12.96 16.27 9.25
CA ASP A 33 -13.17 15.05 8.45
C ASP A 33 -11.85 14.53 7.87
N LEU A 34 -10.80 15.37 7.80
CA LEU A 34 -9.49 15.01 7.26
C LEU A 34 -8.84 13.83 7.99
N ALA A 35 -9.04 13.73 9.31
CA ALA A 35 -8.52 12.61 10.09
C ALA A 35 -9.21 11.29 9.73
N GLU A 36 -10.50 11.33 9.40
CA GLU A 36 -11.28 10.17 8.96
C GLU A 36 -10.93 9.80 7.51
N GLU A 37 -10.85 10.80 6.62
CA GLU A 37 -10.46 10.64 5.21
C GLU A 37 -9.06 10.04 5.06
N LEU A 38 -8.13 10.36 5.97
CA LEU A 38 -6.75 9.86 5.96
C LEU A 38 -6.52 8.67 6.90
N SER A 39 -7.57 8.05 7.45
CA SER A 39 -7.45 6.94 8.40
C SER A 39 -6.58 5.77 7.88
N LEU A 40 -6.63 5.48 6.58
CA LEU A 40 -5.84 4.43 5.94
C LEU A 40 -4.37 4.81 5.72
N VAL A 41 -4.00 6.10 5.77
CA VAL A 41 -2.61 6.55 5.62
C VAL A 41 -1.75 5.99 6.75
N VAL A 42 -2.27 5.97 7.99
CA VAL A 42 -1.55 5.41 9.13
C VAL A 42 -1.26 3.93 8.92
N THR A 43 -2.22 3.16 8.41
CA THR A 43 -2.01 1.76 8.04
C THR A 43 -0.98 1.63 6.92
N ALA A 44 -1.10 2.43 5.86
CA ALA A 44 -0.18 2.40 4.72
C ALA A 44 1.27 2.72 5.11
N THR A 45 1.52 3.58 6.11
CA THR A 45 2.90 3.82 6.61
C THR A 45 3.56 2.62 7.26
N GLY A 46 2.77 1.64 7.71
CA GLY A 46 3.28 0.42 8.35
C GLY A 46 3.61 -0.68 7.35
N GLU A 47 3.14 -0.56 6.11
CA GLU A 47 3.35 -1.56 5.07
C GLU A 47 4.71 -1.38 4.41
N ASN A 48 5.38 -2.49 4.12
CA ASN A 48 6.65 -2.49 3.42
C ASN A 48 6.46 -3.02 2.00
N THR A 49 6.67 -2.15 1.03
CA THR A 49 6.45 -2.44 -0.39
C THR A 49 7.41 -3.52 -0.92
N GLU A 50 8.64 -3.58 -0.41
CA GLU A 50 9.60 -4.63 -0.75
C GLU A 50 9.14 -6.01 -0.27
N VAL A 51 8.54 -6.09 0.93
CA VAL A 51 7.98 -7.33 1.47
C VAL A 51 6.83 -7.84 0.60
N ILE A 52 5.95 -6.95 0.14
CA ILE A 52 4.84 -7.30 -0.75
C ILE A 52 5.38 -7.88 -2.07
N VAL A 53 6.32 -7.18 -2.72
CA VAL A 53 6.95 -7.63 -3.97
C VAL A 53 7.67 -8.98 -3.79
N SER A 54 8.40 -9.15 -2.69
CA SER A 54 9.12 -10.40 -2.39
C SER A 54 8.16 -11.57 -2.19
N THR A 55 7.01 -11.33 -1.56
CA THR A 55 5.98 -12.32 -1.29
C THR A 55 5.28 -12.74 -2.58
N LEU A 56 4.90 -11.79 -3.43
CA LEU A 56 4.32 -12.07 -4.76
C LEU A 56 5.28 -12.86 -5.65
N THR A 57 6.57 -12.51 -5.62
CA THR A 57 7.61 -13.22 -6.38
C THR A 57 7.78 -14.66 -5.87
N THR A 58 7.75 -14.85 -4.54
CA THR A 58 7.87 -16.17 -3.92
C THR A 58 6.65 -17.03 -4.26
N LEU A 59 5.44 -16.50 -4.15
CA LEU A 59 4.20 -17.21 -4.49
C LEU A 59 4.20 -17.69 -5.95
N ASP A 60 4.60 -16.83 -6.89
CA ASP A 60 4.68 -17.20 -8.30
C ASP A 60 5.69 -18.32 -8.53
N ARG A 61 6.89 -18.21 -7.95
CA ARG A 61 7.93 -19.23 -8.05
C ARG A 61 7.47 -20.56 -7.46
N ASP A 62 6.82 -20.54 -6.31
CA ASP A 62 6.40 -21.75 -5.60
C ASP A 62 5.26 -22.45 -6.36
N ILE A 63 4.35 -21.72 -6.99
CA ILE A 63 3.33 -22.29 -7.89
C ILE A 63 3.98 -22.94 -9.11
N GLN A 64 4.96 -22.28 -9.74
CA GLN A 64 5.69 -22.86 -10.88
C GLN A 64 6.50 -24.11 -10.48
N ALA A 65 7.07 -24.12 -9.27
CA ALA A 65 7.75 -25.30 -8.74
C ALA A 65 6.76 -26.45 -8.53
N PHE A 66 5.61 -26.17 -7.90
CA PHE A 66 4.54 -27.13 -7.68
C PHE A 66 3.99 -27.73 -8.98
N GLN A 67 3.76 -26.91 -10.00
CA GLN A 67 3.31 -27.39 -11.32
C GLN A 67 4.33 -28.32 -11.97
N ARG A 68 5.63 -27.99 -11.89
CA ARG A 68 6.71 -28.84 -12.41
C ARG A 68 6.82 -30.16 -11.65
N GLU A 69 6.72 -30.12 -10.31
CA GLU A 69 6.75 -31.32 -9.49
C GLU A 69 5.58 -32.25 -9.80
N ALA A 70 4.36 -31.71 -9.91
CA ALA A 70 3.17 -32.48 -10.26
C ALA A 70 3.28 -33.14 -11.65
N GLN A 71 3.97 -32.49 -12.60
CA GLN A 71 4.26 -33.09 -13.92
C GLN A 71 5.35 -34.17 -13.85
N GLN A 72 6.43 -33.93 -13.11
CA GLN A 72 7.56 -34.85 -13.02
C GLN A 72 7.22 -36.13 -12.25
N GLN A 73 6.37 -36.03 -11.23
CA GLN A 73 5.95 -37.14 -10.39
C GLN A 73 4.58 -37.71 -10.81
N SER A 74 4.12 -37.42 -12.03
CA SER A 74 2.78 -37.83 -12.46
C SER A 74 2.53 -39.34 -12.39
N SER A 75 3.57 -40.15 -12.58
CA SER A 75 3.49 -41.61 -12.46
C SER A 75 3.37 -42.12 -11.02
N GLN A 76 3.61 -41.26 -10.02
CA GLN A 76 3.55 -41.59 -8.59
C GLN A 76 2.17 -41.27 -7.97
N TYR A 77 1.34 -40.51 -8.68
CA TYR A 77 0.02 -40.09 -8.22
C TYR A 77 -1.09 -40.84 -8.96
N SER A 78 -2.22 -41.04 -8.27
CA SER A 78 -3.44 -41.46 -8.95
C SER A 78 -3.98 -40.34 -9.84
N ASP A 79 -4.76 -40.69 -10.88
CA ASP A 79 -5.39 -39.71 -11.76
C ASP A 79 -6.27 -38.71 -11.00
N GLU A 80 -6.95 -39.16 -9.95
CA GLU A 80 -7.78 -38.29 -9.11
C GLU A 80 -6.93 -37.29 -8.29
N ALA A 81 -5.77 -37.72 -7.79
CA ALA A 81 -4.83 -36.82 -7.12
C ALA A 81 -4.25 -35.80 -8.10
N LEU A 82 -3.85 -36.23 -9.31
CA LEU A 82 -3.36 -35.32 -10.35
C LEU A 82 -4.41 -34.29 -10.76
N SER A 83 -5.66 -34.71 -10.95
CA SER A 83 -6.75 -33.79 -11.27
C SER A 83 -6.96 -32.74 -10.16
N ARG A 84 -6.81 -33.12 -8.89
CA ARG A 84 -6.90 -32.17 -7.77
C ARG A 84 -5.71 -31.20 -7.74
N LEU A 85 -4.50 -31.70 -7.95
CA LEU A 85 -3.28 -30.87 -8.00
C LEU A 85 -3.35 -29.86 -9.16
N GLN A 86 -3.79 -30.29 -10.35
CA GLN A 86 -3.95 -29.40 -11.51
C GLN A 86 -5.01 -28.32 -11.26
N ARG A 87 -6.14 -28.68 -10.64
CA ARG A 87 -7.17 -27.72 -10.27
C ARG A 87 -6.63 -26.69 -9.27
N PHE A 88 -5.97 -27.16 -8.21
CA PHE A 88 -5.35 -26.28 -7.23
C PHE A 88 -4.34 -25.34 -7.88
N ALA A 89 -3.43 -25.86 -8.71
CA ALA A 89 -2.42 -25.05 -9.38
C ALA A 89 -3.05 -23.95 -10.25
N ARG A 90 -4.09 -24.29 -11.02
CA ARG A 90 -4.79 -23.33 -11.86
C ARG A 90 -5.48 -22.25 -11.03
N ASP A 91 -6.21 -22.66 -10.00
CA ASP A 91 -6.98 -21.74 -9.17
C ASP A 91 -6.02 -20.82 -8.36
N ALA A 92 -4.90 -21.35 -7.87
CA ALA A 92 -3.84 -20.58 -7.20
C ALA A 92 -3.13 -19.62 -8.16
N SER A 93 -2.76 -20.07 -9.36
CA SER A 93 -2.17 -19.20 -10.39
C SER A 93 -3.09 -18.02 -10.73
N ALA A 94 -4.39 -18.27 -10.91
CA ALA A 94 -5.35 -17.21 -11.20
C ALA A 94 -5.43 -16.18 -10.06
N ARG A 95 -5.40 -16.65 -8.80
CA ARG A 95 -5.41 -15.77 -7.63
C ARG A 95 -4.14 -14.94 -7.51
N VAL A 96 -2.97 -15.51 -7.81
CA VAL A 96 -1.70 -14.77 -7.77
C VAL A 96 -1.65 -13.71 -8.87
N GLU A 97 -2.13 -14.03 -10.08
CA GLU A 97 -2.20 -13.05 -11.17
C GLU A 97 -3.19 -11.91 -10.87
N GLU A 98 -4.32 -12.22 -10.23
CA GLU A 98 -5.27 -11.21 -9.74
C GLU A 98 -4.59 -10.23 -8.78
N VAL A 99 -3.92 -10.73 -7.73
CA VAL A 99 -3.25 -9.90 -6.73
C VAL A 99 -2.07 -9.13 -7.34
N LYS A 100 -1.32 -9.71 -8.29
CA LYS A 100 -0.28 -8.98 -9.03
C LYS A 100 -0.88 -7.82 -9.84
N GLY A 101 -2.04 -8.02 -10.45
CA GLY A 101 -2.78 -6.99 -11.16
C GLY A 101 -3.18 -5.82 -10.23
N GLU A 102 -3.77 -6.14 -9.07
CA GLU A 102 -4.12 -5.16 -8.04
C GLU A 102 -2.90 -4.39 -7.54
N TRP A 103 -1.80 -5.09 -7.26
CA TRP A 103 -0.55 -4.48 -6.84
C TRP A 103 0.01 -3.52 -7.89
N THR A 104 -0.01 -3.90 -9.17
CA THR A 104 0.47 -3.06 -10.27
C THR A 104 -0.37 -1.77 -10.38
N ALA A 105 -1.68 -1.87 -10.27
CA ALA A 105 -2.57 -0.70 -10.27
C ALA A 105 -2.34 0.22 -9.05
N CYS A 106 -2.11 -0.39 -7.88
CA CYS A 106 -1.74 0.33 -6.67
C CYS A 106 -0.41 1.07 -6.83
N GLU A 107 0.61 0.41 -7.39
CA GLU A 107 1.94 1.01 -7.60
C GLU A 107 1.88 2.23 -8.52
N GLU A 108 1.09 2.17 -9.60
CA GLU A 108 0.86 3.31 -10.48
C GLU A 108 0.14 4.45 -9.76
N SER A 109 -0.90 4.14 -8.99
CA SER A 109 -1.62 5.14 -8.18
C SER A 109 -0.68 5.82 -7.18
N LEU A 110 0.23 5.07 -6.54
CA LEU A 110 1.24 5.61 -5.63
C LEU A 110 2.28 6.49 -6.36
N LYS A 111 2.64 6.16 -7.60
CA LYS A 111 3.53 7.02 -8.42
C LYS A 111 2.83 8.33 -8.77
N GLU A 112 1.56 8.28 -9.16
CA GLU A 112 0.77 9.47 -9.47
C GLU A 112 0.57 10.36 -8.24
N LEU A 113 0.25 9.76 -7.09
CA LEU A 113 0.07 10.49 -5.83
C LEU A 113 1.34 11.23 -5.41
N ARG A 114 2.50 10.56 -5.45
CA ARG A 114 3.80 11.21 -5.15
C ARG A 114 4.09 12.36 -6.11
N ARG A 115 3.85 12.18 -7.41
CA ARG A 115 4.02 13.26 -8.41
C ARG A 115 3.07 14.43 -8.15
N PHE A 116 1.83 14.16 -7.75
CA PHE A 116 0.85 15.19 -7.43
C PHE A 116 1.33 16.10 -6.29
N PHE A 117 1.96 15.54 -5.27
CA PHE A 117 2.56 16.30 -4.16
C PHE A 117 3.97 16.85 -4.45
N GLY A 118 4.48 16.69 -5.68
CA GLY A 118 5.78 17.22 -6.09
C GLY A 118 6.98 16.36 -5.72
N GLU A 119 6.75 15.14 -5.22
CA GLU A 119 7.81 14.18 -4.90
C GLU A 119 8.27 13.41 -6.14
N ASP A 120 9.54 13.00 -6.16
CA ASP A 120 10.08 12.08 -7.17
C ASP A 120 9.87 10.63 -6.70
N PRO A 121 9.00 9.82 -7.37
CA PRO A 121 8.72 8.44 -6.98
C PRO A 121 9.95 7.51 -7.00
N ARG A 122 11.05 7.92 -7.64
CA ARG A 122 12.31 7.15 -7.68
C ARG A 122 13.21 7.43 -6.49
N ARG A 123 12.96 8.51 -5.75
CA ARG A 123 13.78 9.01 -4.65
C ARG A 123 13.05 9.02 -3.32
N CYS A 124 11.72 9.03 -3.36
CA CYS A 124 10.84 8.97 -2.20
C CYS A 124 10.16 7.60 -2.18
N SER A 125 10.50 6.78 -1.16
CA SER A 125 9.82 5.51 -0.91
C SER A 125 8.35 5.77 -0.51
N VAL A 126 7.52 4.73 -0.56
CA VAL A 126 6.10 4.86 -0.18
C VAL A 126 5.98 5.09 1.32
N GLU A 127 6.84 4.44 2.08
CA GLU A 127 6.99 4.52 3.52
C GLU A 127 7.42 5.93 3.94
N ASP A 128 8.44 6.50 3.29
CA ASP A 128 8.88 7.86 3.54
C ASP A 128 7.78 8.88 3.17
N PHE A 129 7.14 8.69 2.02
CA PHE A 129 6.07 9.55 1.54
C PHE A 129 4.92 9.65 2.56
N PHE A 130 4.32 8.52 2.93
CA PHE A 130 3.25 8.52 3.92
C PHE A 130 3.76 8.86 5.32
N GLY A 131 5.04 8.62 5.61
CA GLY A 131 5.69 9.04 6.86
C GLY A 131 5.65 10.55 7.07
N THR A 132 5.65 11.35 6.00
CA THR A 132 5.47 12.81 6.09
C THR A 132 4.07 13.23 6.53
N LEU A 133 3.07 12.36 6.33
CA LEU A 133 1.67 12.59 6.65
C LEU A 133 1.27 12.01 8.01
N LYS A 134 2.15 11.20 8.63
CA LYS A 134 1.93 10.60 9.94
C LYS A 134 2.12 11.66 11.03
N ALA A 135 1.02 12.05 11.68
CA ALA A 135 1.00 12.86 12.88
C ALA A 135 1.17 12.01 14.15
#